data_AF-A0A849FJ39-F1
#
_entry.id   AF-A0A849FJ39-F1
#
_cell.length_a   1.000
_cell.length_b   1.000
_cell.length_c   1.000
_cell.angle_alpha   90.00
_cell.angle_beta   90.00
_cell.angle_gamma   90.00
#
_symmetry.space_group_name_H-M   'P 1'
#
loop_
_entity.id
_entity.type
_entity.pdbx_description
1 polymer ?
#
loop_
_entity_poly.entity_id
_entity_poly.type
_entity_poly.pdbx_seq_one_letter_code
_entity_poly.pdbx_strand_id
1 'polypeptide(L)' 'MKEFESIGSAAKAIKGSQPNISACIKGRRKSAYGIKWEFKD' A
#
# COMPACT_ATOMS: atom_id res chain seq x y z
N MET A 1 12.92 -1.20 -5.26
CA MET A 1 11.70 -1.50 -4.46
C MET A 1 11.49 -0.32 -3.52
N LYS A 2 10.29 0.26 -3.43
CA LYS A 2 10.04 1.41 -2.53
C LYS A 2 9.52 0.88 -1.20
N GLU A 3 10.23 1.20 -0.14
CA GLU A 3 9.86 0.84 1.23
C GLU A 3 9.32 2.08 1.94
N PHE A 4 8.29 1.90 2.75
CA PHE A 4 7.66 2.96 3.49
C PHE A 4 7.53 2.50 4.94
N GLU A 5 7.90 3.35 5.89
CA GLU A 5 7.72 3.06 7.32
C GLU A 5 6.25 2.85 7.71
N SER A 6 5.31 3.37 6.91
CA SER A 6 3.89 3.21 7.18
C SER A 6 3.04 3.28 5.91
N ILE A 7 1.83 2.73 6.01
CA ILE A 7 0.78 2.86 4.99
C ILE A 7 0.46 4.33 4.71
N GLY A 8 0.60 5.21 5.71
CA GLY A 8 0.41 6.66 5.56
C GLY A 8 1.43 7.31 4.63
N SER A 9 2.72 7.02 4.83
CA SER A 9 3.81 7.49 3.97
C SER A 9 3.67 6.95 2.55
N ALA A 10 3.31 5.67 2.43
CA ALA A 10 3.00 5.03 1.16
C ALA A 10 1.86 5.74 0.41
N ALA A 11 0.72 5.98 1.08
CA ALA A 11 -0.43 6.66 0.51
C ALA A 11 -0.09 8.08 0.03
N LYS A 12 0.67 8.84 0.83
CA LYS A 12 1.12 10.19 0.43
C LYS A 12 2.03 10.14 -0.80
N ALA A 13 2.98 9.21 -0.84
CA ALA A 13 3.94 9.09 -1.94
C ALA A 13 3.27 8.74 -3.28
N ILE A 14 2.25 7.88 -3.25
CA ILE A 14 1.52 7.46 -4.45
C ILE A 14 0.26 8.30 -4.71
N LYS A 15 0.03 9.38 -3.94
CA LYS A 15 -1.20 10.19 -3.94
C LYS A 15 -2.47 9.33 -3.90
N GLY A 16 -2.41 8.27 -3.10
CA GLY A 16 -3.48 7.30 -2.92
C GLY A 16 -4.14 7.40 -1.55
N SER A 17 -5.03 6.44 -1.27
CA SER A 17 -5.73 6.33 -0.01
C SER A 17 -5.16 5.19 0.83
N GLN A 18 -4.86 5.48 2.09
CA GLN A 18 -4.44 4.49 3.09
C GLN A 18 -5.37 3.25 3.16
N PRO A 19 -6.71 3.39 3.18
CA PRO A 19 -7.59 2.22 3.23
C PRO A 19 -7.48 1.32 1.99
N ASN A 20 -7.19 1.88 0.80
CA ASN A 20 -6.96 1.07 -0.41
C ASN A 20 -5.69 0.24 -0.30
N ILE A 21 -4.61 0.85 0.22
CA ILE A 21 -3.34 0.16 0.46
C ILE A 21 -3.53 -0.91 1.54
N SER A 22 -4.18 -0.59 2.66
CA SER A 22 -4.48 -1.55 3.72
C SER A 22 -5.32 -2.73 3.23
N ALA A 23 -6.35 -2.47 2.39
CA ALA A 23 -7.15 -3.53 1.78
C ALA A 23 -6.33 -4.42 0.85
N CYS A 24 -5.36 -3.85 0.12
CA CYS A 24 -4.44 -4.62 -0.71
C CYS A 24 -3.53 -5.52 0.13
N ILE A 25 -2.92 -4.97 1.19
CA ILE A 25 -2.02 -5.74 2.06
C ILE A 25 -2.78 -6.87 2.78
N LYS A 26 -4.05 -6.64 3.14
CA LYS A 26 -4.95 -7.65 3.72
C LYS A 26 -5.45 -8.70 2.71
N GLY A 27 -5.06 -8.63 1.44
CA GLY A 27 -5.50 -9.55 0.40
C GLY A 27 -6.94 -9.32 -0.10
N ARG A 28 -7.62 -8.26 0.34
CA ARG A 28 -8.95 -7.90 -0.19
C ARG A 28 -8.89 -7.35 -1.62
N ARG A 29 -7.71 -6.88 -2.05
CA ARG A 29 -7.44 -6.39 -3.41
C ARG A 29 -6.14 -7.03 -3.90
N LYS A 30 -6.10 -7.42 -5.19
CA LYS A 30 -4.90 -7.99 -5.82
C LYS A 30 -3.75 -6.99 -5.96
N SER A 31 -4.09 -5.72 -6.11
CA SER A 31 -3.15 -4.60 -6.21
C SER A 31 -3.90 -3.31 -5.84
N ALA A 32 -3.17 -2.30 -5.37
CA ALA A 32 -3.70 -0.95 -5.19
C ALA A 32 -2.84 0.02 -5.99
N TYR A 33 -3.49 0.83 -6.84
CA TYR A 33 -2.83 1.79 -7.74
C TYR A 33 -1.82 1.13 -8.71
N GLY A 34 -2.09 -0.10 -9.14
CA GLY A 34 -1.19 -0.87 -10.01
C GLY A 34 0.07 -1.38 -9.31
N ILE A 35 0.18 -1.19 -8.00
CA ILE A 35 1.32 -1.62 -7.18
C ILE A 35 0.84 -2.76 -6.26
N LYS A 36 1.69 -3.78 -6.10
CA LYS A 36 1.47 -4.85 -5.13
C LYS A 36 2.04 -4.41 -3.79
N TRP A 37 1.19 -4.42 -2.77
CA TRP A 37 1.55 -3.98 -1.41
C TRP A 37 1.69 -5.19 -0.52
N GLU A 38 2.83 -5.31 0.14
CA GLU A 38 3.15 -6.41 1.06
C GLU A 38 3.82 -5.81 2.29
N PHE A 39 3.53 -6.35 3.48
CA PHE A 39 4.30 -6.00 4.67
C PHE A 39 5.66 -6.68 4.59
N LYS A 40 6.71 -5.92 4.90
CA LYS A 40 8.03 -6.45 5.18
C LYS A 40 8.08 -6.71 6.69
N ASP A 41 8.36 -7.94 7.07
CA ASP A 41 8.64 -8.32 8.46
C ASP A 41 9.99 -7.76 8.89
#